data_AF-A0A355DY39-F1
#
_entry.id   AF-A0A355DY39-F1
#
_cell.length_a   1.000
_cell.length_b   1.000
_cell.length_c   1.000
_cell.angle_alpha   90.00
_cell.angle_beta   90.00
_cell.angle_gamma   90.00
#
_symmetry.space_group_name_H-M   'P 1'
#
loop_
_entity.id
_entity.type
_entity.pdbx_description
1 polymer ?
#
loop_
_entity_poly.entity_id
_entity_poly.type
_entity_poly.pdbx_seq_one_letter_code
_entity_poly.pdbx_strand_id
1 'polypeptide(L)'
;QGVSDRVILDNTRQILRRLRQTHPQSQVIVQSILPMRLGAISTERIRNLNQQIALIAQQEGAGYLNLHSLFVDDEGQLRRDLTTDGIHLASSGYDVWQQGLQYAEFVIAAN
;
A
#
# COMPACT_ATOMS: atom_id res chain seq x y z
N GLN A 1 6.04 5.79 18.99
CA GLN A 1 6.62 4.78 18.07
C GLN A 1 5.55 3.77 17.73
N GLY A 2 5.55 3.26 16.50
CA GLY A 2 4.67 2.15 16.11
C GLY A 2 5.22 0.79 16.54
N VAL A 3 4.57 -0.29 16.10
CA VAL A 3 5.05 -1.67 16.30
C VAL A 3 6.24 -1.99 15.39
N SER A 4 6.91 -3.12 15.62
CA SER A 4 8.05 -3.57 14.80
C SER A 4 7.62 -4.06 13.41
N ASP A 5 8.54 -4.01 12.45
CA ASP A 5 8.26 -4.45 11.07
C ASP A 5 7.85 -5.92 11.01
N ARG A 6 8.47 -6.77 11.84
CA ARG A 6 8.08 -8.17 11.99
C ARG A 6 6.60 -8.31 12.35
N VAL A 7 6.11 -7.54 13.32
CA VAL A 7 4.70 -7.59 13.74
C VAL A 7 3.78 -7.13 12.60
N ILE A 8 4.15 -6.09 11.85
CA ILE A 8 3.38 -5.64 10.69
C ILE A 8 3.26 -6.76 9.67
N LEU A 9 4.38 -7.37 9.28
CA LEU A 9 4.44 -8.40 8.24
C LEU A 9 3.74 -9.70 8.66
N ASP A 10 3.96 -10.15 9.91
CA ASP A 10 3.30 -11.34 10.46
C ASP A 10 1.77 -11.14 10.50
N ASN A 11 1.30 -9.94 10.84
CA ASN A 11 -0.12 -9.62 10.83
C ASN A 11 -0.68 -9.53 9.40
N THR A 12 0.02 -8.89 8.47
CA THR A 12 -0.39 -8.84 7.05
C THR A 12 -0.57 -10.25 6.49
N ARG A 13 0.39 -11.16 6.75
CA ARG A 13 0.29 -12.56 6.32
C ARG A 13 -0.90 -13.27 6.93
N GLN A 14 -1.15 -13.09 8.23
CA GLN A 14 -2.30 -13.69 8.92
C GLN A 14 -3.63 -13.19 8.35
N ILE A 15 -3.75 -11.90 8.07
CA ILE A 15 -4.95 -11.30 7.43
C ILE A 15 -5.19 -11.95 6.07
N LEU A 16 -4.16 -12.05 5.22
CA LEU A 16 -4.28 -12.66 3.90
C LEU A 16 -4.70 -14.12 3.96
N ARG A 17 -4.08 -14.91 4.83
CA ARG A 17 -4.46 -16.31 5.06
C ARG A 17 -5.91 -16.44 5.47
N ARG A 18 -6.33 -15.60 6.42
CA ARG A 18 -7.71 -15.59 6.92
C ARG A 18 -8.69 -15.29 5.78
N LEU A 19 -8.44 -14.24 5.00
CA LEU A 19 -9.30 -13.86 3.87
C LEU A 19 -9.38 -14.96 2.81
N ARG A 20 -8.26 -15.60 2.46
CA ARG A 20 -8.25 -16.70 1.49
C ARG A 20 -9.01 -17.92 1.99
N GLN A 21 -8.93 -18.22 3.28
CA GLN A 21 -9.66 -19.34 3.90
C GLN A 21 -11.16 -19.06 4.01
N THR A 22 -11.56 -17.86 4.42
CA THR A 22 -12.97 -17.53 4.67
C THR A 22 -13.71 -17.10 3.41
N HIS A 23 -12.99 -16.60 2.39
CA HIS A 23 -13.54 -16.13 1.12
C HIS A 23 -12.75 -16.71 -0.06
N PRO A 24 -12.79 -18.04 -0.28
CA PRO A 24 -11.95 -18.70 -1.28
C PRO A 24 -12.21 -18.24 -2.73
N GLN A 25 -13.41 -17.71 -3.00
CA GLN A 25 -13.80 -17.19 -4.31
C GLN A 25 -13.47 -15.71 -4.51
N SER A 26 -13.08 -14.99 -3.45
CA SER A 26 -12.75 -13.57 -3.56
C SER A 26 -11.33 -13.36 -4.07
N GLN A 27 -11.17 -12.39 -4.96
CA GLN A 27 -9.87 -11.84 -5.30
C GLN A 27 -9.43 -10.89 -4.19
N VAL A 28 -8.24 -11.11 -3.64
CA VAL A 28 -7.65 -10.26 -2.60
C VAL A 28 -6.49 -9.50 -3.22
N ILE A 29 -6.47 -8.18 -3.04
CA ILE A 29 -5.43 -7.29 -3.52
C ILE A 29 -4.92 -6.45 -2.35
N VAL A 30 -3.61 -6.42 -2.16
CA VAL A 30 -2.95 -5.61 -1.14
C VAL A 30 -2.37 -4.37 -1.79
N GLN A 31 -2.80 -3.21 -1.34
CA GLN A 31 -2.22 -1.95 -1.74
C GLN A 31 -0.91 -1.68 -0.97
N SER A 32 0.10 -1.12 -1.64
CA SER A 32 1.28 -0.56 -1.00
C SER A 32 0.93 0.49 0.06
N ILE A 33 1.69 0.53 1.15
CA ILE A 33 1.71 1.65 2.09
C ILE A 33 2.13 2.92 1.33
N LEU A 34 1.32 3.97 1.41
CA LEU A 34 1.65 5.27 0.83
C LEU A 34 2.82 5.94 1.57
N PRO A 35 3.59 6.84 0.92
CA PRO A 35 4.59 7.63 1.63
C PRO A 35 3.92 8.57 2.64
N MET A 36 4.71 9.10 3.58
CA MET A 36 4.29 10.12 4.53
C MET A 36 5.44 11.09 4.81
N ARG A 37 5.11 12.28 5.30
CA ARG A 37 6.04 13.34 5.73
C ARG A 37 6.12 13.42 7.25
N LEU A 38 6.55 12.33 7.88
CA LEU A 38 6.77 12.27 9.33
C LEU A 38 8.23 11.98 9.64
N GLY A 39 8.92 12.92 10.30
CA GLY A 39 10.33 12.75 10.67
C GLY A 39 10.61 11.53 11.56
N ALA A 40 9.59 11.00 12.26
CA ALA A 40 9.70 9.81 13.09
C ALA A 40 9.68 8.47 12.31
N ILE A 41 9.31 8.48 11.02
CA ILE A 41 9.21 7.28 10.19
C ILE A 41 10.01 7.50 8.92
N SER A 42 11.07 6.71 8.72
CA SER A 42 11.92 6.84 7.53
C SER A 42 11.19 6.35 6.27
N THR A 43 11.46 7.02 5.13
CA THR A 43 10.96 6.59 3.82
C THR A 43 11.51 5.22 3.42
N GLU A 44 12.74 4.92 3.83
CA GLU A 44 13.36 3.62 3.64
C GLU A 44 12.58 2.49 4.33
N ARG A 45 12.13 2.71 5.58
CA ARG A 45 11.31 1.73 6.29
C ARG A 45 10.03 1.40 5.50
N ILE A 46 9.35 2.42 4.97
CA ILE A 46 8.13 2.24 4.17
C ILE A 46 8.44 1.47 2.89
N ARG A 47 9.53 1.80 2.18
CA ARG A 47 9.95 1.07 0.97
C ARG A 47 10.27 -0.40 1.27
N ASN A 48 11.01 -0.68 2.35
CA ASN A 48 11.38 -2.03 2.76
C ASN A 48 10.15 -2.86 3.19
N LEU A 49 9.19 -2.24 3.88
CA LEU A 49 7.91 -2.87 4.21
C LEU A 49 7.11 -3.18 2.94
N ASN A 50 7.01 -2.23 2.00
CA ASN A 50 6.29 -2.44 0.75
C ASN A 50 6.85 -3.60 -0.08
N GLN A 51 8.17 -3.73 -0.18
CA GLN A 51 8.82 -4.86 -0.84
C GLN A 51 8.45 -6.20 -0.18
N GLN A 52 8.50 -6.27 1.16
CA GLN A 52 8.16 -7.49 1.88
C GLN A 52 6.67 -7.82 1.82
N ILE A 53 5.79 -6.81 1.87
CA ILE A 53 4.35 -6.98 1.71
C ILE A 53 4.02 -7.52 0.31
N ALA A 54 4.69 -7.03 -0.74
CA ALA A 54 4.51 -7.55 -2.10
C ALA A 54 4.87 -9.05 -2.19
N LEU A 55 5.99 -9.45 -1.59
CA LEU A 55 6.40 -10.86 -1.52
C LEU A 55 5.39 -11.71 -0.73
N ILE A 56 4.91 -11.21 0.40
CA ILE A 56 3.88 -11.89 1.20
C ILE A 56 2.58 -12.03 0.42
N ALA A 57 2.13 -10.98 -0.27
CA ALA A 57 0.93 -11.03 -1.11
C ALA A 57 1.05 -12.14 -2.16
N GLN A 58 2.16 -12.20 -2.88
CA GLN A 58 2.44 -13.26 -3.86
C GLN A 58 2.42 -14.66 -3.22
N GLN A 59 3.11 -14.85 -2.09
CA GLN A 59 3.20 -16.14 -1.38
C GLN A 59 1.84 -16.66 -0.90
N GLU A 60 0.95 -15.75 -0.49
CA GLU A 60 -0.38 -16.09 0.03
C GLU A 60 -1.46 -16.08 -1.08
N GLY A 61 -1.06 -15.94 -2.36
CA GLY A 61 -1.97 -15.98 -3.51
C GLY A 61 -2.89 -14.76 -3.62
N ALA A 62 -2.42 -13.60 -3.18
CA ALA A 62 -3.07 -12.30 -3.33
C ALA A 62 -2.34 -11.43 -4.38
N GLY A 63 -3.06 -10.51 -5.01
CA GLY A 63 -2.47 -9.47 -5.86
C GLY A 63 -1.79 -8.39 -5.03
N TYR A 64 -0.85 -7.67 -5.63
CA TYR A 64 -0.22 -6.49 -5.02
C TYR A 64 -0.36 -5.28 -5.94
N LEU A 65 -0.87 -4.17 -5.40
CA LEU A 65 -1.06 -2.91 -6.11
C LEU A 65 -0.10 -1.85 -5.56
N ASN A 66 0.93 -1.51 -6.35
CA ASN A 66 1.88 -0.48 -5.99
C ASN A 66 1.37 0.91 -6.40
N LEU A 67 0.73 1.62 -5.47
CA LEU A 67 0.38 3.03 -5.66
C LEU A 67 1.44 3.99 -5.12
N HIS A 68 2.34 3.52 -4.25
CA HIS A 68 3.35 4.35 -3.59
C HIS A 68 4.12 5.26 -4.56
N SER A 69 4.50 4.75 -5.74
CA SER A 69 5.24 5.50 -6.76
C SER A 69 4.49 6.72 -7.31
N LEU A 70 3.16 6.75 -7.21
CA LEU A 70 2.34 7.90 -7.67
C LEU A 70 2.36 9.06 -6.68
N PHE A 71 2.75 8.81 -5.43
CA PHE A 71 2.64 9.75 -4.31
C PHE A 71 3.99 10.26 -3.81
N VAL A 72 5.10 9.67 -4.25
CA VAL A 72 6.44 10.11 -3.84
C VAL A 72 6.89 11.35 -4.59
N ASP A 73 7.59 12.23 -3.90
CA ASP A 73 8.44 13.26 -4.49
C ASP A 73 9.89 12.78 -4.64
N ASP A 74 10.77 13.69 -5.08
CA ASP A 74 12.19 13.43 -5.33
C ASP A 74 12.97 13.03 -4.07
N GLU A 75 12.44 13.34 -2.87
CA GLU A 75 13.01 12.90 -1.59
C GLU A 75 12.39 11.58 -1.06
N GLY A 76 11.48 10.98 -1.82
CA GLY A 76 10.73 9.78 -1.44
C GLY A 76 9.67 10.04 -0.37
N GLN A 77 9.33 11.30 -0.11
CA GLN A 77 8.30 11.72 0.84
C GLN A 77 6.95 11.84 0.13
N LEU A 78 5.86 11.97 0.89
CA LEU A 78 4.55 12.24 0.29
C LEU A 78 4.55 13.64 -0.35
N ARG A 79 4.25 13.72 -1.64
CA ARG A 79 4.10 14.98 -2.38
C ARG A 79 3.27 16.00 -1.60
N ARG A 80 3.80 17.21 -1.40
CA ARG A 80 3.18 18.24 -0.54
C ARG A 80 1.80 18.67 -1.04
N ASP A 81 1.60 18.71 -2.35
CA ASP A 81 0.33 19.07 -2.98
C ASP A 81 -0.76 17.99 -2.85
N LEU A 82 -0.40 16.78 -2.39
CA LEU A 82 -1.32 15.65 -2.24
C LEU A 82 -1.74 15.38 -0.79
N THR A 83 -1.31 16.21 0.17
CA THR A 83 -1.54 15.98 1.61
C THR A 83 -1.91 17.25 2.35
N THR A 84 -2.71 17.12 3.40
CA THR A 84 -3.08 18.24 4.29
C THR A 84 -2.11 18.40 5.47
N ASP A 85 -1.56 17.29 5.97
CA ASP A 85 -0.76 17.25 7.21
C ASP A 85 0.51 16.39 7.11
N GLY A 86 0.79 15.83 5.93
CA GLY A 86 1.90 14.91 5.71
C GLY A 86 1.55 13.44 5.91
N ILE A 87 0.33 13.08 6.33
CA ILE A 87 -0.14 11.70 6.48
C ILE A 87 -1.40 11.47 5.63
N HIS A 88 -2.40 12.32 5.84
CA HIS A 88 -3.70 12.20 5.19
C HIS A 88 -3.67 12.85 3.82
N LEU A 89 -4.37 12.25 2.87
CA LEU A 89 -4.48 12.79 1.52
C LEU A 89 -5.35 14.06 1.54
N ALA A 90 -4.94 15.07 0.78
CA ALA A 90 -5.81 16.17 0.39
C ALA A 90 -6.77 15.70 -0.72
N SER A 91 -7.72 16.55 -1.12
CA SER A 91 -8.65 16.24 -2.23
C SER A 91 -7.90 15.80 -3.49
N SER A 92 -6.86 16.54 -3.88
CA SER A 92 -5.95 16.21 -4.99
C SER A 92 -5.27 14.85 -4.83
N GLY A 93 -4.91 14.46 -3.61
CA GLY A 93 -4.34 13.16 -3.31
C GLY A 93 -5.37 12.03 -3.50
N TYR A 94 -6.61 12.25 -3.11
CA TYR A 94 -7.71 11.32 -3.37
C TYR A 94 -8.02 11.21 -4.87
N ASP A 95 -7.92 12.28 -5.64
CA ASP A 95 -8.07 12.24 -7.10
C ASP A 95 -7.03 11.32 -7.76
N VAL A 96 -5.77 11.41 -7.33
CA VAL A 96 -4.68 10.52 -7.79
C VAL A 96 -4.94 9.07 -7.35
N TRP A 97 -5.39 8.86 -6.10
CA TRP A 97 -5.68 7.54 -5.57
C TRP A 97 -6.82 6.86 -6.34
N GLN A 98 -7.90 7.59 -6.61
CA GLN A 98 -9.05 7.13 -7.38
C GLN A 98 -8.64 6.73 -8.80
N GLN A 99 -7.85 7.56 -9.49
CA GLN A 99 -7.36 7.22 -10.83
C GLN A 99 -6.51 5.95 -10.83
N GLY A 100 -5.64 5.78 -9.83
CA GLY A 100 -4.83 4.56 -9.67
C GLY A 100 -5.69 3.31 -9.45
N LEU A 101 -6.75 3.41 -8.64
CA LEU A 101 -7.70 2.31 -8.41
C LEU A 101 -8.55 2.00 -9.65
N GLN A 102 -9.07 3.01 -10.35
CA GLN A 102 -9.83 2.81 -11.58
C GLN A 102 -9.00 2.14 -12.67
N TYR A 103 -7.72 2.53 -12.80
CA TYR A 103 -6.80 1.86 -13.71
C TYR A 103 -6.58 0.39 -13.30
N ALA A 104 -6.38 0.13 -12.01
CA ALA A 104 -6.23 -1.24 -11.51
C ALA A 104 -7.48 -2.09 -11.78
N GLU A 105 -8.67 -1.56 -11.50
CA GLU A 105 -9.95 -2.22 -11.77
C GLU A 105 -10.09 -2.55 -13.25
N PHE A 106 -9.78 -1.60 -14.15
CA PHE A 106 -9.80 -1.82 -15.59
C PHE A 106 -8.86 -2.97 -16.00
N VAL A 107 -7.63 -3.00 -15.48
CA VAL A 107 -6.65 -4.06 -15.79
C VAL A 107 -7.11 -5.41 -15.24
N ILE A 108 -7.72 -5.46 -14.06
CA ILE A 108 -8.22 -6.70 -13.46
C ILE A 108 -9.42 -7.23 -14.23
N ALA A 109 -10.37 -6.37 -14.60
CA ALA A 109 -11.57 -6.77 -15.34
C ALA A 109 -11.28 -7.21 -16.78
N ALA A 110 -10.15 -6.79 -17.34
CA ALA A 110 -9.71 -7.16 -18.69
C ALA A 110 -8.96 -8.51 -18.76
N ASN A 111 -8.63 -9.12 -17.62
CA ASN A 111 -7.95 -10.42 -17.50
C ASN A 111 -8.89 -11.49 -16.95
#